data_AF-A0A9P0NSQ6-F1
#
_entry.id   AF-A0A9P0NSQ6-F1
#
_cell.length_a   1.000
_cell.length_b   1.000
_cell.length_c   1.000
_cell.angle_alpha   90.00
_cell.angle_beta   90.00
_cell.angle_gamma   90.00
#
_symmetry.space_group_name_H-M   'P 1'
#
loop_
_entity.id
_entity.type
_entity.pdbx_description
1 polymer ?
#
loop_
_entity_poly.entity_id
_entity_poly.type
_entity_poly.pdbx_seq_one_letter_code
_entity_poly.pdbx_strand_id
1 'polypeptide(L)'
;MCTKLGANFSPKNMKSYIDHPITQQPIYLIWDAAHMMKLVRNCFGEKQKIYNGKGECIDWNFIRMLHEKQKDQGLHLATKLTNRHIHYQNEKMRVKLAVQVLSESVSSALKYLYNTNPEYNNALATAEFCQYFNRAFDILNSR
;
A
#
# COMPACT_ATOMS: atom_id res chain seq x y z
N MET A 1 18.07 10.10 -3.79
CA MET A 1 18.42 10.72 -2.50
C MET A 1 19.62 9.97 -1.92
N CYS A 2 20.54 10.64 -1.21
CA CYS A 2 21.77 10.07 -0.62
C CYS A 2 22.88 9.58 -1.58
N THR A 3 22.76 9.80 -2.88
CA THR A 3 23.81 9.42 -3.86
C THR A 3 25.13 10.14 -3.62
N LYS A 4 25.07 11.41 -3.18
CA LYS A 4 26.27 12.18 -2.79
C LYS A 4 27.00 11.62 -1.57
N LEU A 5 26.34 10.80 -0.75
CA LEU A 5 26.94 10.13 0.41
C LEU A 5 27.49 8.74 0.05
N GLY A 6 27.39 8.31 -1.21
CA GLY A 6 27.87 7.01 -1.68
C GLY A 6 26.84 5.88 -1.59
N ALA A 7 25.58 6.17 -1.22
CA ALA A 7 24.50 5.19 -1.26
C ALA A 7 23.82 5.13 -2.64
N ASN A 8 23.26 3.98 -2.99
CA ASN A 8 22.52 3.77 -4.23
C ASN A 8 21.22 3.02 -3.96
N PHE A 9 20.09 3.58 -4.37
CA PHE A 9 18.77 2.97 -4.19
C PHE A 9 18.16 2.50 -5.53
N SER A 10 18.98 2.39 -6.58
CA SER A 10 18.54 1.79 -7.85
C SER A 10 18.33 0.28 -7.66
N PRO A 11 17.19 -0.30 -8.09
CA PRO A 11 16.90 -1.72 -7.91
C PRO A 11 17.95 -2.66 -8.49
N LYS A 12 18.67 -2.24 -9.54
CA LYS A 12 19.70 -3.06 -10.18
C LYS A 12 21.01 -3.11 -9.38
N ASN A 13 21.34 -2.04 -8.66
CA ASN A 13 22.63 -1.86 -7.98
C ASN A 13 22.39 -1.22 -6.60
N MET A 14 21.62 -1.88 -5.74
CA MET A 14 21.23 -1.32 -4.44
C MET A 14 22.40 -1.39 -3.44
N LYS A 15 22.84 -0.22 -2.95
CA LYS A 15 23.74 -0.01 -1.82
C LYS A 15 23.02 0.86 -0.78
N SER A 16 22.35 0.22 0.17
CA SER A 16 21.54 0.88 1.21
C SER A 16 22.35 1.29 2.47
N TYR A 17 23.65 1.47 2.34
CA TYR A 17 24.52 1.89 3.44
C TYR A 17 25.63 2.80 2.95
N ILE A 18 26.22 3.54 3.88
CA ILE A 18 27.43 4.33 3.70
C ILE A 18 28.46 3.93 4.75
N ASP A 19 29.74 4.09 4.45
CA ASP A 19 30.79 3.72 5.40
C ASP A 19 31.03 4.86 6.39
N HIS A 20 31.09 4.55 7.68
CA HIS A 20 31.34 5.55 8.72
C HIS A 20 32.74 6.16 8.51
N PRO A 21 32.88 7.50 8.49
CA PRO A 21 34.11 8.17 8.04
C PRO A 21 35.37 7.84 8.87
N ILE A 22 35.18 7.43 10.13
CA ILE A 22 36.27 7.05 11.05
C ILE A 22 36.42 5.53 11.18
N THR A 23 35.36 4.82 11.60
CA THR A 23 35.41 3.39 11.93
C THR A 23 35.28 2.46 10.72
N GLN A 24 34.91 2.98 9.55
CA GLN A 24 34.59 2.20 8.34
C GLN A 24 33.46 1.17 8.52
N GLN A 25 32.70 1.26 9.61
CA GLN A 25 31.53 0.41 9.84
C GLN A 25 30.34 0.92 9.02
N PRO A 26 29.45 0.03 8.54
CA PRO A 26 28.33 0.43 7.72
C PRO A 26 27.27 1.18 8.53
N ILE A 27 26.86 2.34 8.02
CA ILE A 27 25.69 3.10 8.46
C ILE A 27 24.55 2.81 7.48
N TYR A 28 23.58 2.00 7.92
CA TYR A 28 22.43 1.63 7.10
C TYR A 28 21.44 2.78 6.97
N LEU A 29 20.98 2.99 5.74
CA LEU A 29 19.99 3.99 5.38
C LEU A 29 18.66 3.29 5.13
N ILE A 30 17.65 3.65 5.90
CA ILE A 30 16.32 3.05 5.87
C ILE A 30 15.31 4.11 5.45
N TRP A 31 14.32 3.72 4.65
CA TRP A 31 13.21 4.60 4.31
C TRP A 31 12.20 4.69 5.45
N ASP A 32 11.61 5.87 5.62
CA ASP A 32 10.48 6.05 6.53
C ASP A 32 9.26 5.26 6.02
N ALA A 33 8.92 4.17 6.71
CA ALA A 33 7.79 3.30 6.35
C ALA A 33 6.45 4.05 6.29
N ALA A 34 6.23 5.02 7.19
CA ALA A 34 5.01 5.83 7.20
C ALA A 34 4.93 6.72 5.95
N HIS A 35 6.06 7.25 5.51
CA HIS A 35 6.14 7.97 4.25
C HIS A 35 5.91 7.07 3.04
N MET A 36 6.52 5.88 3.02
CA MET A 36 6.38 4.92 1.93
C MET A 36 4.92 4.50 1.74
N MET A 37 4.16 4.25 2.82
CA MET A 37 2.73 3.92 2.73
C MET A 37 1.91 5.01 2.03
N LYS A 38 2.22 6.29 2.27
CA LYS A 38 1.56 7.41 1.58
C LYS A 38 1.86 7.39 0.08
N LEU A 39 3.13 7.18 -0.29
CA LEU A 39 3.53 7.13 -1.69
C LEU A 39 2.85 5.97 -2.43
N VAL A 40 2.77 4.80 -1.80
CA VAL A 40 2.09 3.62 -2.35
C VAL A 40 0.61 3.91 -2.57
N ARG A 41 -0.11 4.40 -1.55
CA ARG A 41 -1.53 4.76 -1.70
C ARG A 41 -1.73 5.82 -2.78
N ASN A 42 -0.91 6.88 -2.77
CA ASN A 42 -1.05 7.98 -3.72
C ASN A 42 -0.82 7.50 -5.16
N CYS A 43 0.22 6.68 -5.39
CA CYS A 43 0.50 6.08 -6.68
C CYS A 43 -0.65 5.16 -7.13
N PHE A 44 -1.13 4.28 -6.25
CA PHE A 44 -2.20 3.36 -6.56
C PHE A 44 -3.49 4.10 -6.94
N GLY A 45 -3.88 5.11 -6.16
CA GLY A 45 -5.03 5.94 -6.45
C GLY A 45 -4.86 6.85 -7.66
N GLU A 46 -3.64 7.22 -8.07
CA GLU A 46 -3.43 8.13 -9.21
C GLU A 46 -3.36 7.35 -10.52
N LYS A 47 -2.64 6.22 -10.52
CA LYS A 47 -2.52 5.35 -11.69
C LYS A 47 -3.80 4.56 -11.95
N GLN A 48 -4.66 4.40 -10.95
CA GLN A 48 -5.90 3.59 -10.95
C GLN A 48 -5.66 2.09 -11.16
N LYS A 49 -4.78 1.72 -12.10
CA LYS A 49 -4.38 0.35 -12.39
C LYS A 49 -2.87 0.22 -12.33
N ILE A 50 -2.40 -0.81 -11.64
CA ILE A 50 -1.00 -1.23 -11.62
C ILE A 50 -0.94 -2.74 -11.86
N TYR A 51 0.20 -3.26 -12.29
CA TYR A 51 0.36 -4.68 -12.59
C TYR A 51 1.45 -5.29 -11.71
N ASN A 52 1.19 -6.47 -11.18
CA ASN A 52 2.20 -7.21 -10.42
C ASN A 52 3.17 -7.94 -11.35
N GLY A 53 4.18 -8.62 -10.77
CA GLY A 53 5.18 -9.38 -11.54
C GLY A 53 4.62 -10.57 -12.33
N LYS A 54 3.36 -10.97 -12.09
CA LYS A 54 2.66 -12.02 -12.85
C LYS A 54 1.80 -11.45 -14.00
N GLY A 55 1.73 -10.13 -14.13
CA GLY A 55 0.86 -9.46 -15.11
C GLY A 55 -0.60 -9.34 -14.68
N GLU A 56 -0.93 -9.63 -13.41
CA GLU A 56 -2.29 -9.50 -12.89
C GLU A 56 -2.60 -8.03 -12.58
N CYS A 57 -3.82 -7.61 -12.90
CA CYS A 57 -4.27 -6.23 -12.71
C CYS A 57 -4.64 -5.98 -11.24
N ILE A 58 -4.03 -4.97 -10.64
CA ILE A 58 -4.39 -4.40 -9.35
C ILE A 58 -5.15 -3.10 -9.63
N ASP A 59 -6.44 -3.08 -9.28
CA ASP A 59 -7.37 -2.04 -9.72
C ASP A 59 -7.98 -1.31 -8.51
N TRP A 60 -7.75 0.00 -8.45
CA TRP A 60 -8.30 0.90 -7.44
C TRP A 60 -9.83 0.88 -7.42
N ASN A 61 -10.46 0.52 -8.55
CA ASN A 61 -11.91 0.44 -8.64
C ASN A 61 -12.51 -0.54 -7.63
N PHE A 62 -11.83 -1.63 -7.28
CA PHE A 62 -12.32 -2.56 -6.27
C PHE A 62 -12.38 -1.94 -4.87
N ILE A 63 -11.50 -0.99 -4.55
CA ILE A 63 -11.55 -0.22 -3.30
C ILE A 63 -12.76 0.71 -3.30
N ARG A 64 -13.06 1.35 -4.44
CA ARG A 64 -14.26 2.20 -4.59
C ARG A 64 -15.55 1.39 -4.49
N MET A 65 -15.64 0.30 -5.24
CA MET A 65 -16.81 -0.59 -5.24
C MET A 65 -17.07 -1.18 -3.85
N LEU A 66 -16.01 -1.58 -3.13
CA LEU A 66 -16.13 -2.05 -1.75
C LEU A 66 -16.73 -0.97 -0.84
N HIS A 67 -16.25 0.27 -0.96
CA HIS A 67 -16.78 1.41 -0.18
C HIS A 67 -18.25 1.70 -0.51
N GLU A 68 -18.62 1.76 -1.80
CA GLU A 68 -20.02 1.99 -2.20
C GLU A 68 -20.93 0.84 -1.74
N LYS A 69 -20.51 -0.42 -1.90
CA LYS A 69 -21.29 -1.58 -1.44
C LYS A 69 -21.55 -1.53 0.07
N GLN A 70 -20.56 -1.14 0.86
CA GLN A 70 -20.71 -0.97 2.32
C GLN A 70 -21.69 0.15 2.67
N LYS A 71 -21.66 1.25 1.92
CA LYS A 71 -22.56 2.39 2.10
C LYS A 71 -24.00 2.02 1.74
N ASP A 72 -24.20 1.30 0.65
CA ASP A 72 -25.53 0.88 0.18
C ASP A 72 -26.16 -0.17 1.10
N GLN A 73 -25.36 -1.12 1.59
CA GLN A 73 -25.85 -2.19 2.48
C GLN A 73 -25.99 -1.74 3.94
N GLY A 74 -25.41 -0.60 4.32
CA GLY A 74 -25.33 -0.14 5.71
C GLY A 74 -24.48 -1.02 6.63
N LEU A 75 -23.90 -2.11 6.10
CA LEU A 75 -23.06 -3.06 6.81
C LEU A 75 -21.60 -2.88 6.36
N HIS A 76 -20.73 -2.54 7.31
CA HIS A 76 -19.30 -2.52 7.07
C HIS A 76 -18.77 -3.96 7.11
N LEU A 77 -18.21 -4.45 6.01
CA LEU A 77 -17.46 -5.72 5.91
C LEU A 77 -16.13 -5.65 6.69
N ALA A 78 -16.18 -5.23 7.95
CA ALA A 78 -15.08 -4.96 8.87
C ALA A 78 -14.06 -3.87 8.44
N THR A 79 -14.29 -3.10 7.37
CA THR A 79 -13.32 -2.09 6.90
C THR A 79 -13.63 -0.67 7.40
N LYS A 80 -12.58 0.14 7.58
CA LYS A 80 -12.65 1.55 8.02
C LYS A 80 -12.75 2.54 6.85
N LEU A 81 -13.06 2.07 5.65
CA LEU A 81 -13.15 2.90 4.45
C LEU A 81 -14.28 3.93 4.58
N THR A 82 -14.01 5.12 4.06
CA THR A 82 -14.93 6.26 4.04
C THR A 82 -14.67 7.09 2.78
N ASN A 83 -15.55 8.06 2.47
CA ASN A 83 -15.36 8.98 1.35
C ASN A 83 -13.96 9.66 1.34
N ARG A 84 -13.37 9.89 2.51
CA ARG A 84 -12.03 10.50 2.64
C ARG A 84 -10.90 9.59 2.16
N HIS A 85 -11.10 8.28 2.19
CA HIS A 85 -10.16 7.30 1.67
C HIS A 85 -10.21 7.25 0.14
N ILE A 86 -11.41 7.35 -0.42
CA ILE A 86 -11.65 7.35 -1.87
C ILE A 86 -11.23 8.69 -2.49
N HIS A 87 -11.63 9.80 -1.91
CA HIS A 87 -11.29 11.17 -2.32
C HIS A 87 -10.07 11.69 -1.56
N TYR A 88 -8.96 10.95 -1.68
CA TYR A 88 -7.76 11.21 -0.90
C TYR A 88 -6.91 12.41 -1.35
N GLN A 89 -7.30 13.13 -2.40
CA GLN A 89 -6.47 14.17 -3.02
C GLN A 89 -6.09 15.29 -2.03
N ASN A 90 -7.03 15.68 -1.16
CA ASN A 90 -6.78 16.66 -0.10
C ASN A 90 -6.14 16.04 1.15
N GLU A 91 -5.98 14.71 1.16
CA GLU A 91 -5.50 13.92 2.29
C GLU A 91 -4.26 13.08 1.94
N LYS A 92 -3.52 13.49 0.90
CA LYS A 92 -2.31 12.82 0.39
C LYS A 92 -1.27 12.59 1.50
N MET A 93 -1.23 13.48 2.50
CA MET A 93 -0.27 13.44 3.60
C MET A 93 -0.74 12.66 4.84
N ARG A 94 -2.01 12.23 4.92
CA ARG A 94 -2.52 11.50 6.09
C ARG A 94 -2.18 10.01 6.01
N VAL A 95 -1.10 9.62 6.70
CA VAL A 95 -0.62 8.22 6.81
C VAL A 95 -1.74 7.30 7.29
N LYS A 96 -2.51 7.72 8.31
CA LYS A 96 -3.62 6.92 8.87
C LYS A 96 -4.59 6.43 7.80
N LEU A 97 -4.98 7.30 6.87
CA LEU A 97 -5.90 6.93 5.79
C LEU A 97 -5.23 5.98 4.80
N ALA A 98 -3.95 6.18 4.49
CA ALA A 98 -3.20 5.28 3.60
C ALA A 98 -3.11 3.85 4.16
N VAL A 99 -2.78 3.71 5.44
CA VAL A 99 -2.72 2.41 6.13
C VAL A 99 -4.11 1.75 6.20
N GLN A 100 -5.17 2.52 6.42
CA GLN A 100 -6.53 1.99 6.44
C GLN A 100 -6.99 1.45 5.07
N VAL A 101 -6.59 2.09 3.96
CA VAL A 101 -6.82 1.55 2.61
C VAL A 101 -6.05 0.24 2.40
N LEU A 102 -4.76 0.23 2.73
CA LEU A 102 -3.85 -0.90 2.52
C LEU A 102 -3.82 -1.83 3.75
N SER A 103 -5.00 -2.19 4.27
CA SER A 103 -5.13 -2.98 5.50
C SER A 103 -5.52 -4.43 5.25
N GLU A 104 -5.25 -5.29 6.23
CA GLU A 104 -5.69 -6.70 6.20
C GLU A 104 -7.22 -6.80 6.07
N SER A 105 -7.98 -5.93 6.75
CA SER A 105 -9.45 -5.92 6.66
C SER A 105 -9.98 -5.69 5.24
N VAL A 106 -9.34 -4.79 4.48
CA VAL A 106 -9.69 -4.55 3.08
C VAL A 106 -9.35 -5.75 2.22
N SER A 107 -8.19 -6.39 2.46
CA SER A 107 -7.82 -7.64 1.79
C SER A 107 -8.85 -8.75 2.03
N SER A 108 -9.22 -9.00 3.28
CA SER A 108 -10.19 -10.04 3.64
C SER A 108 -11.55 -9.78 3.02
N ALA A 109 -12.03 -8.53 3.03
CA ALA A 109 -13.30 -8.16 2.41
C ALA A 109 -13.29 -8.40 0.89
N LEU A 110 -12.21 -8.01 0.19
CA LEU A 110 -12.08 -8.26 -1.25
C LEU A 110 -11.99 -9.76 -1.58
N LYS A 111 -11.28 -10.56 -0.77
CA LYS A 111 -11.23 -12.02 -0.94
C LYS A 111 -12.60 -12.67 -0.71
N TYR A 112 -13.35 -12.21 0.28
CA TYR A 112 -14.71 -12.67 0.52
C TYR A 112 -15.63 -12.33 -0.68
N LEU A 113 -15.58 -11.09 -1.17
CA LEU A 113 -16.37 -10.65 -2.31
C LEU A 113 -16.00 -11.36 -3.60
N TYR A 114 -14.71 -11.61 -3.84
CA TYR A 114 -14.24 -12.42 -4.96
C TYR A 114 -14.93 -13.80 -5.02
N ASN A 115 -15.12 -14.45 -3.87
CA ASN A 115 -15.77 -15.77 -3.80
C ASN A 115 -17.30 -15.73 -3.82
N THR A 116 -17.92 -14.59 -3.56
CA THR A 116 -19.38 -14.48 -3.30
C THR A 116 -20.12 -13.58 -4.28
N ASN A 117 -19.42 -12.72 -5.02
CA ASN A 117 -20.00 -11.72 -5.90
C ASN A 117 -19.27 -11.71 -7.26
N PRO A 118 -19.95 -12.03 -8.38
CA PRO A 118 -19.34 -12.07 -9.71
C PRO A 118 -18.62 -10.78 -10.14
N GLU A 119 -19.09 -9.62 -9.68
CA GLU A 119 -18.49 -8.30 -9.96
C GLU A 119 -17.05 -8.16 -9.42
N TYR A 120 -16.62 -9.04 -8.51
CA TYR A 120 -15.30 -9.02 -7.87
C TYR A 120 -14.39 -10.13 -8.37
N ASN A 121 -14.73 -10.80 -9.48
CA ASN A 121 -13.98 -11.91 -10.06
C ASN A 121 -12.50 -11.63 -10.41
N ASN A 122 -12.06 -10.38 -10.38
CA ASN A 122 -10.67 -9.96 -10.60
C ASN A 122 -10.07 -9.19 -9.42
N ALA A 123 -10.72 -9.21 -8.25
CA ALA A 123 -10.28 -8.45 -7.08
C ALA A 123 -9.10 -9.10 -6.34
N LEU A 124 -8.76 -10.37 -6.62
CA LEU A 124 -7.79 -11.14 -5.84
C LEU A 124 -6.40 -10.48 -5.81
N ALA A 125 -5.87 -10.06 -6.95
CA ALA A 125 -4.57 -9.37 -7.02
C ALA A 125 -4.57 -8.05 -6.21
N THR A 126 -5.70 -7.33 -6.20
CA THR A 126 -5.87 -6.11 -5.40
C THR A 126 -5.92 -6.42 -3.90
N ALA A 127 -6.58 -7.53 -3.53
CA ALA A 127 -6.63 -8.00 -2.16
C ALA A 127 -5.24 -8.41 -1.64
N GLU A 128 -4.49 -9.17 -2.44
CA GLU A 128 -3.12 -9.56 -2.13
C GLU A 128 -2.20 -8.34 -1.99
N PHE A 129 -2.32 -7.37 -2.89
CA PHE A 129 -1.60 -6.10 -2.81
C PHE A 129 -1.82 -5.38 -1.47
N CYS A 130 -3.08 -5.26 -1.02
CA CYS A 130 -3.39 -4.65 0.28
C CYS A 130 -2.77 -5.44 1.45
N GLN A 131 -2.83 -6.77 1.41
CA GLN A 131 -2.25 -7.63 2.44
C GLN A 131 -0.72 -7.53 2.49
N TYR A 132 -0.04 -7.49 1.35
CA TYR A 132 1.41 -7.36 1.29
C TYR A 132 1.89 -6.06 1.95
N PHE A 133 1.25 -4.93 1.64
CA PHE A 133 1.60 -3.65 2.25
C PHE A 133 1.23 -3.57 3.72
N ASN A 134 0.10 -4.15 4.14
CA ASN A 134 -0.24 -4.26 5.57
C ASN A 134 0.87 -4.97 6.34
N ARG A 135 1.23 -6.19 5.90
CA ARG A 135 2.25 -7.01 6.57
C ARG A 135 3.63 -6.33 6.58
N ALA A 136 4.04 -5.74 5.46
CA ALA A 136 5.30 -5.01 5.39
C ALA A 136 5.34 -3.82 6.35
N PHE A 137 4.23 -3.05 6.44
CA PHE A 137 4.14 -1.93 7.37
C PHE A 137 4.14 -2.39 8.83
N ASP A 138 3.42 -3.46 9.17
CA ASP A 138 3.39 -4.02 10.53
C ASP A 138 4.77 -4.52 10.98
N ILE A 139 5.56 -5.12 10.08
CA ILE A 139 6.94 -5.54 10.36
C ILE A 139 7.84 -4.33 10.64
N LEU A 140 7.72 -3.27 9.82
CA LEU A 140 8.56 -2.08 9.91
C LEU A 140 8.14 -1.10 11.02
N ASN A 141 6.96 -1.30 11.61
CA ASN A 141 6.38 -0.45 12.65
C ASN A 141 5.92 -1.28 13.85
N SER A 142 6.58 -2.41 14.10
CA SER A 142 6.40 -3.20 15.32
C SER A 142 6.88 -2.44 16.55
N ARG A 143 6.33 -2.79 17.71
CA ARG A 143 6.63 -2.16 19.01
C ARG A 143 7.01 -3.22 20.03
#